data_AF-A0A9Q0TSG0-F1
#
_entry.id   AF-A0A9Q0TSG0-F1
#
_cell.length_a   1.000
_cell.length_b   1.000
_cell.length_c   1.000
_cell.angle_alpha   90.00
_cell.angle_beta   90.00
_cell.angle_gamma   90.00
#
_symmetry.space_group_name_H-M   'P 1'
#
loop_
_entity.id
_entity.type
_entity.pdbx_description
1 polymer ?
#
loop_
_entity_poly.entity_id
_entity_poly.type
_entity_poly.pdbx_seq_one_letter_code
_entity_poly.pdbx_strand_id
1 'polypeptide(L)'
;MPMFDELESIFTKRMKKPCQWWLRIILRAVFGYGVFFLAVAIPSIGSVGGLVGGISLPVTLAYPCFMWLKMKKPKKYGKMWYLNWSLGITGLILSVLFMAAGVFVIKENDSKFEWFKPK
;
A
#
# COMPACT_ATOMS: atom_id res chain seq x y z
N MET A 1 -12.10 1.76 -14.01
CA MET A 1 -10.69 1.38 -13.84
C MET A 1 -10.15 2.28 -12.74
N PRO A 2 -10.35 1.92 -11.46
CA PRO A 2 -10.35 2.89 -10.37
C PRO A 2 -9.04 3.69 -10.26
N MET A 3 -7.91 3.05 -10.50
CA MET A 3 -6.60 3.71 -10.44
C MET A 3 -6.40 4.80 -11.51
N PHE A 4 -6.81 4.54 -12.75
CA PHE A 4 -6.69 5.52 -13.84
C PHE A 4 -7.70 6.66 -13.69
N ASP A 5 -8.92 6.33 -13.23
CA ASP A 5 -9.97 7.31 -12.94
C ASP A 5 -9.53 8.26 -11.79
N GLU A 6 -8.84 7.73 -10.78
CA GLU A 6 -8.34 8.50 -9.64
C GLU A 6 -7.14 9.38 -10.01
N LEU A 7 -6.22 8.87 -10.84
CA LEU A 7 -5.12 9.67 -11.41
C LEU A 7 -5.63 10.81 -12.29
N GLU A 8 -6.64 10.54 -13.13
CA GLU A 8 -7.30 11.56 -13.97
C GLU A 8 -8.04 12.61 -13.10
N SER A 9 -8.67 12.19 -12.00
CA SER A 9 -9.28 13.09 -11.01
C SER A 9 -8.25 13.98 -10.30
N ILE A 10 -7.12 13.42 -9.86
CA ILE A 10 -6.04 14.17 -9.22
C ILE A 10 -5.47 15.20 -10.20
N PHE A 11 -5.23 14.81 -11.45
CA PHE A 11 -4.73 15.70 -12.49
C PHE A 11 -5.71 16.85 -12.76
N THR A 12 -6.99 16.53 -12.93
CA THR A 12 -8.05 17.52 -13.18
C THR A 12 -8.20 18.48 -12.00
N LYS A 13 -8.10 17.99 -10.75
CA LYS A 13 -8.14 18.83 -9.54
C LYS A 13 -6.96 19.81 -9.46
N ARG A 14 -5.74 19.38 -9.81
CA ARG A 14 -4.55 20.24 -9.74
C ARG A 14 -4.44 21.20 -10.93
N MET A 15 -4.67 20.71 -12.13
CA MET A 15 -4.43 21.46 -13.37
C MET A 15 -5.67 22.23 -13.84
N LYS A 16 -6.85 21.99 -13.23
CA LYS A 16 -8.17 22.59 -13.57
C LYS A 16 -8.53 22.50 -15.06
N LYS A 17 -7.97 21.51 -15.77
CA LYS A 17 -8.19 21.29 -17.21
C LYS A 17 -8.66 19.85 -17.43
N PRO A 18 -9.49 19.60 -18.44
CA PRO A 18 -9.89 18.24 -18.79
C PRO A 18 -8.66 17.44 -19.24
N CYS A 19 -8.60 16.18 -18.83
CA CYS A 19 -7.55 15.25 -19.26
C CYS A 19 -7.60 15.07 -20.77
N GLN A 20 -6.51 15.47 -21.45
CA GLN A 20 -6.35 15.30 -22.89
C GLN A 20 -6.15 13.82 -23.23
N TRP A 21 -6.60 13.38 -24.41
CA TRP A 21 -6.48 11.98 -24.84
C TRP A 21 -5.03 11.48 -24.86
N TRP A 22 -4.08 12.32 -25.31
CA TRP A 22 -2.65 12.02 -25.27
C TRP A 22 -2.12 11.81 -23.84
N LEU A 23 -2.58 12.61 -22.89
CA LEU A 23 -2.17 12.49 -21.49
C LEU A 23 -2.65 11.17 -20.88
N ARG A 24 -3.84 10.70 -21.26
CA ARG A 24 -4.36 9.39 -20.84
C ARG A 24 -3.48 8.24 -21.36
N ILE A 25 -3.00 8.34 -22.60
CA ILE A 25 -2.08 7.35 -23.19
C ILE A 25 -0.74 7.36 -22.44
N ILE A 26 -0.17 8.55 -22.19
CA ILE A 26 1.09 8.69 -21.46
C ILE A 26 0.97 8.11 -20.06
N LEU A 27 -0.09 8.45 -19.32
CA LEU A 27 -0.32 7.93 -17.97
C LEU A 27 -0.38 6.40 -17.95
N ARG A 28 -1.06 5.79 -18.93
CA ARG A 28 -1.19 4.34 -19.05
C ARG A 28 0.13 3.67 -19.45
N ALA A 29 0.89 4.28 -20.36
CA ALA A 29 2.19 3.79 -20.79
C ALA A 29 3.22 3.88 -19.66
N VAL A 30 3.31 5.02 -18.96
CA VAL A 30 4.23 5.23 -17.83
C VAL A 30 3.90 4.27 -16.69
N PHE A 31 2.63 4.11 -16.35
CA PHE A 31 2.23 3.18 -15.30
C PHE A 31 2.55 1.73 -15.67
N GLY A 32 2.18 1.29 -16.88
CA GLY A 32 2.46 -0.06 -17.35
C GLY A 32 3.96 -0.37 -17.43
N TYR A 33 4.74 0.56 -17.98
CA TYR A 33 6.18 0.43 -18.08
C TYR A 33 6.86 0.43 -16.69
N GLY A 34 6.40 1.29 -15.77
CA GLY A 34 6.92 1.33 -14.41
C GLY A 34 6.68 0.01 -13.65
N VAL A 35 5.49 -0.57 -13.76
CA VAL A 35 5.17 -1.88 -13.17
C VAL A 35 6.00 -2.99 -13.81
N PHE A 36 6.17 -2.97 -15.13
CA PHE A 36 7.01 -3.94 -15.86
C PHE A 36 8.47 -3.85 -15.42
N PHE A 37 9.01 -2.64 -15.32
CA PHE A 37 10.38 -2.41 -14.86
C PHE A 37 10.58 -2.90 -13.42
N LEU A 38 9.64 -2.63 -12.51
CA LEU A 38 9.67 -3.15 -11.14
C LEU A 38 9.63 -4.68 -11.10
N ALA A 39 8.84 -5.31 -11.96
CA ALA A 39 8.74 -6.78 -12.03
C ALA A 39 10.04 -7.44 -12.54
N VAL A 40 10.76 -6.77 -13.46
CA VAL A 40 12.03 -7.28 -14.00
C VAL A 40 13.20 -6.96 -13.07
N ALA A 41 13.24 -5.76 -12.49
CA ALA A 41 14.35 -5.28 -11.67
C ALA A 41 14.36 -5.90 -10.26
N ILE A 42 13.19 -6.28 -9.72
CA ILE A 42 13.08 -6.84 -8.38
C ILE A 42 12.78 -8.34 -8.49
N PRO A 43 13.78 -9.22 -8.32
CA PRO A 43 13.59 -10.67 -8.41
C PRO A 43 12.67 -11.22 -7.30
N SER A 44 12.37 -10.42 -6.28
CA SER A 44 11.50 -10.77 -5.14
C SER A 44 10.21 -9.93 -5.11
N ILE A 45 9.34 -10.14 -6.12
CA ILE A 45 8.02 -9.50 -6.21
C ILE A 45 7.17 -9.76 -4.95
N GLY A 46 7.32 -10.93 -4.33
CA GLY A 46 6.64 -11.28 -3.08
C GLY A 46 7.00 -10.36 -1.91
N SER A 47 8.25 -9.91 -1.82
CA SER A 47 8.71 -8.99 -0.77
C SER A 47 8.11 -7.59 -0.91
N VAL A 48 8.01 -7.10 -2.15
CA VAL A 48 7.38 -5.81 -2.46
C VAL A 48 5.88 -5.88 -2.18
N GLY A 49 5.23 -7.01 -2.51
CA GLY A 49 3.83 -7.26 -2.17
C GLY A 49 3.58 -7.23 -0.67
N GLY A 50 4.47 -7.80 0.14
CA GLY A 50 4.39 -7.75 1.60
C GLY A 50 4.51 -6.34 2.17
N LEU A 51 5.42 -5.51 1.63
CA LEU A 51 5.59 -4.11 2.04
C LEU A 51 4.41 -3.23 1.65
N VAL A 52 3.93 -3.36 0.40
CA VAL A 52 2.75 -2.62 -0.09
C VAL A 52 1.49 -3.03 0.66
N GLY A 53 1.34 -4.33 0.94
CA GLY A 53 0.31 -4.87 1.82
C GLY A 53 0.40 -4.26 3.22
N GLY A 54 1.59 -4.25 3.82
CA GLY A 54 1.86 -3.65 5.12
C GLY A 54 1.44 -2.18 5.21
N ILE A 55 1.69 -1.36 4.18
CA ILE A 55 1.33 0.07 4.17
C ILE A 55 -0.19 0.28 3.97
N SER A 56 -0.85 -0.60 3.23
CA SER A 56 -2.29 -0.48 2.95
C SER A 56 -3.17 -0.97 4.10
N LEU A 57 -2.71 -1.93 4.91
CA LEU A 57 -3.47 -2.54 6.02
C LEU A 57 -3.94 -1.55 7.11
N PRO A 58 -3.14 -0.56 7.56
CA PRO A 58 -3.59 0.47 8.49
C PRO A 58 -4.73 1.32 7.89
N VAL A 59 -4.65 1.61 6.60
CA VAL A 59 -5.63 2.44 5.91
C VAL A 59 -6.95 1.69 5.72
N THR A 60 -6.90 0.38 5.48
CA THR A 60 -8.11 -0.43 5.24
C THR A 60 -8.75 -0.95 6.52
N LEU A 61 -7.96 -1.31 7.54
CA LEU A 61 -8.45 -1.94 8.77
C LEU A 61 -8.52 -0.97 9.95
N ALA A 62 -7.43 -0.23 10.22
CA ALA A 62 -7.35 0.61 11.40
C ALA A 62 -8.12 1.92 11.24
N TYR A 63 -8.01 2.56 10.08
CA TYR A 63 -8.64 3.85 9.80
C TYR A 63 -10.18 3.85 9.97
N PRO A 64 -10.97 2.93 9.40
CA PRO A 64 -12.42 2.94 9.60
C PRO A 64 -12.81 2.67 11.06
N CYS A 65 -12.06 1.84 11.78
CA CYS A 65 -12.30 1.56 13.20
C CYS A 65 -12.12 2.84 14.05
N PHE A 66 -11.02 3.57 13.84
CA PHE A 66 -10.77 4.83 14.56
C PHE A 66 -11.71 5.97 14.12
N MET A 67 -12.04 6.03 12.83
CA MET A 67 -13.00 6.99 12.30
C MET A 67 -14.39 6.80 12.92
N TRP A 68 -14.86 5.55 13.01
CA TRP A 68 -16.13 5.22 13.65
C TRP A 68 -16.16 5.62 15.13
N LEU A 69 -15.07 5.33 15.86
CA LEU A 69 -14.89 5.75 17.25
C LEU A 69 -15.00 7.28 17.43
N LYS A 70 -14.41 8.06 16.53
CA LYS A 70 -14.50 9.53 16.53
C LYS A 70 -15.90 10.05 16.20
N MET A 71 -16.58 9.44 15.22
CA MET A 71 -17.90 9.89 14.78
C MET A 71 -19.01 9.56 15.77
N LYS A 72 -19.07 8.33 16.27
CA LYS A 72 -20.17 7.86 17.13
C LYS A 72 -20.00 8.21 18.60
N LYS A 73 -18.80 8.57 19.07
CA LYS A 73 -18.47 8.83 20.48
C LYS A 73 -19.19 7.86 21.43
N PRO A 74 -19.07 6.53 21.24
CA PRO A 74 -19.79 5.57 22.07
C PRO A 74 -19.36 5.72 23.54
N LYS A 75 -20.24 5.35 24.48
CA LYS A 75 -19.91 5.31 25.92
C LYS A 75 -18.59 4.55 26.10
N LYS A 76 -17.62 5.20 26.75
CA LYS A 76 -16.34 4.57 27.07
C LYS A 76 -16.62 3.29 27.85
N TYR A 77 -15.92 2.20 27.51
CA TYR A 77 -16.11 0.84 28.06
C TYR A 77 -17.33 0.05 27.58
N GLY A 78 -18.07 0.49 26.55
CA GLY A 78 -19.06 -0.36 25.89
C GLY A 78 -18.43 -1.52 25.12
N LYS A 79 -19.16 -2.63 24.96
CA LYS A 79 -18.73 -3.80 24.15
C LYS A 79 -18.29 -3.39 22.73
N MET A 80 -19.04 -2.49 22.09
CA MET A 80 -18.73 -1.96 20.75
C MET A 80 -17.48 -1.08 20.72
N TRP A 81 -17.16 -0.39 21.82
CA TRP A 81 -15.96 0.43 21.95
C TRP A 81 -14.72 -0.47 22.05
N TYR A 82 -14.78 -1.51 22.89
CA TYR A 82 -13.69 -2.48 23.02
C TYR A 82 -13.41 -3.21 21.71
N LEU A 83 -14.46 -3.66 21.01
CA LEU A 83 -14.34 -4.39 19.74
C LEU A 83 -13.67 -3.54 18.65
N ASN A 84 -14.10 -2.28 18.45
CA ASN A 84 -13.48 -1.40 17.47
C ASN A 84 -12.05 -0.99 17.85
N TRP A 85 -11.77 -0.87 19.13
CA TRP A 85 -10.42 -0.58 19.61
C TRP A 85 -9.48 -1.77 19.42
N SER A 86 -9.93 -2.99 19.73
CA SER A 86 -9.14 -4.21 19.49
C SER A 86 -8.89 -4.46 18.02
N LEU A 87 -9.92 -4.33 17.16
CA LEU A 87 -9.76 -4.45 15.69
C LEU A 87 -8.79 -3.42 15.12
N GLY A 88 -8.87 -2.17 15.58
CA GLY A 88 -7.93 -1.12 15.17
C GLY A 88 -6.48 -1.45 15.53
N ILE A 89 -6.24 -1.93 16.75
CA ILE A 89 -4.90 -2.32 17.21
C ILE A 89 -4.39 -3.55 16.46
N THR A 90 -5.23 -4.58 16.30
CA THR A 90 -4.87 -5.78 15.54
C THR A 90 -4.50 -5.42 14.10
N GLY A 91 -5.21 -4.49 13.45
CA GLY A 91 -4.87 -4.00 12.12
C GLY A 91 -3.50 -3.31 12.06
N LEU A 92 -3.13 -2.54 13.09
CA LEU A 92 -1.81 -1.92 13.19
C LEU A 92 -0.70 -2.95 13.44
N ILE A 93 -0.92 -3.92 14.32
CA ILE A 93 0.02 -5.00 14.59
C ILE A 93 0.27 -5.82 13.32
N LEU A 94 -0.79 -6.14 12.58
CA LEU A 94 -0.70 -6.89 11.34
C LEU A 94 0.11 -6.14 10.26
N SER A 95 -0.03 -4.81 10.20
CA SER A 95 0.76 -3.96 9.31
C SER A 95 2.26 -4.03 9.61
N VAL A 96 2.64 -3.94 10.89
CA VAL A 96 4.05 -4.04 11.32
C VAL A 96 4.61 -5.44 11.04
N LEU A 97 3.81 -6.49 11.29
CA LEU A 97 4.19 -7.87 10.97
C LEU A 97 4.44 -8.05 9.46
N PHE A 98 3.58 -7.52 8.60
CA PHE A 98 3.75 -7.57 7.15
C PHE A 98 5.01 -6.82 6.69
N MET A 99 5.29 -5.64 7.27
CA MET A 99 6.52 -4.92 6.98
C MET A 99 7.77 -5.69 7.43
N ALA A 100 7.75 -6.26 8.64
CA ALA A 100 8.85 -7.08 9.14
C ALA A 100 9.09 -8.30 8.25
N ALA A 101 8.03 -9.04 7.91
CA ALA A 101 8.10 -10.20 7.00
C ALA A 101 8.67 -9.81 5.63
N GLY A 102 8.24 -8.66 5.09
CA GLY A 102 8.79 -8.10 3.85
C GLY A 102 10.30 -7.84 3.93
N VAL A 103 10.80 -7.31 5.04
CA VAL A 103 12.25 -7.07 5.26
C VAL A 103 13.02 -8.37 5.42
N PHE A 104 12.47 -9.35 6.15
CA PHE A 104 13.09 -10.67 6.32
C PHE A 104 13.28 -11.39 4.98
N VAL A 105 12.26 -11.37 4.11
CA VAL A 105 12.34 -11.98 2.78
C VAL A 105 13.37 -11.25 1.90
N ILE A 106 13.52 -9.93 2.00
CA ILE A 106 14.59 -9.22 1.29
C ILE A 106 15.96 -9.71 1.79
N LYS A 107 16.17 -9.77 3.10
CA LYS A 107 17.45 -10.19 3.69
C LYS A 107 17.82 -11.63 3.33
N GLU A 108 16.85 -12.53 3.28
CA GLU A 108 17.08 -13.93 2.86
C GLU A 108 17.36 -14.06 1.36
N ASN A 109 16.80 -13.19 0.53
CA ASN A 109 17.13 -13.15 -0.89
C ASN A 109 18.51 -12.51 -1.13
N ASP A 110 18.88 -11.48 -0.36
CA ASP A 110 20.19 -10.82 -0.44
C ASP A 110 21.35 -11.79 -0.19
N SER A 111 21.20 -12.72 0.77
CA SER A 111 22.22 -13.75 1.03
C SER A 111 22.40 -14.76 -0.11
N LYS A 112 21.43 -14.90 -1.02
CA LYS A 112 21.56 -15.70 -2.25
C LYS A 112 22.16 -14.91 -3.41
N PHE A 113 22.25 -13.58 -3.30
CA PHE A 113 22.80 -12.67 -4.31
C PHE A 113 24.28 -12.30 -4.06
N GLU A 114 25.08 -13.16 -3.41
CA GLU A 114 26.57 -13.12 -3.48
C GLU A 114 27.08 -13.46 -4.89
N TRP A 115 26.53 -12.84 -5.94
CA TRP A 115 26.80 -13.15 -7.35
C TRP A 115 28.15 -12.61 -7.85
N PHE A 116 28.81 -11.73 -7.08
CA PHE A 116 30.16 -11.27 -7.40
C PHE A 116 31.13 -11.55 -6.26
N LYS A 117 31.68 -12.77 -6.26
CA LYS A 117 33.03 -13.01 -5.75
C LYS A 117 34.00 -12.76 -6.89
N PRO A 118 34.65 -11.59 -7.00
CA PRO A 118 35.80 -11.46 -7.88
C PRO A 118 36.88 -12.43 -7.37
N LYS A 119 37.32 -13.35 -8.25
CA LYS A 119 38.55 -14.10 -8.04
C LYS A 119 39.75 -13.17 -8.18
#